data_AF-A0A444I7B9-F1
#
_entry.id   AF-A0A444I7B9-F1
#
_cell.length_a   1.000
_cell.length_b   1.000
_cell.length_c   1.000
_cell.angle_alpha   90.00
_cell.angle_beta   90.00
_cell.angle_gamma   90.00
#
_symmetry.space_group_name_H-M   'P 1'
#
loop_
_entity.id
_entity.type
_entity.pdbx_description
1 polymer ?
#
loop_
_entity_poly.entity_id
_entity_poly.type
_entity_poly.pdbx_seq_one_letter_code
_entity_poly.pdbx_strand_id
1 'polypeptide(L)'
;MLKTTLVATTTLLALTQFASASSDSAWNALFAKANGTCIGQSRMVSPEATAPVVFDDAVGKVAILLREKSGKSKKLVNLICLYDKKSGKASIAEYQWLGQ
;
A
#
# COMPACT_ATOMS: atom_id res chain seq x y z
N MET A 1 27.68 28.23 34.68
CA MET A 1 26.28 28.06 34.23
C MET A 1 26.14 27.87 32.72
N LEU A 2 26.95 28.51 31.87
CA LEU A 2 26.90 28.33 30.40
C LEU A 2 27.26 26.91 29.91
N LYS A 3 28.17 26.22 30.61
CA LYS A 3 28.64 24.86 30.25
C LYS A 3 27.55 23.79 30.43
N THR A 4 26.73 23.91 31.47
CA THR A 4 25.62 22.98 31.75
C THR A 4 24.48 23.14 30.75
N THR A 5 24.22 24.35 30.28
CA THR A 5 23.21 24.59 29.24
C THR A 5 23.65 23.98 27.91
N LEU A 6 24.93 24.09 27.54
CA LEU A 6 25.44 23.52 26.29
C LEU A 6 25.32 21.99 26.22
N VAL A 7 25.56 21.30 27.34
CA VAL A 7 25.46 19.83 27.45
C VAL A 7 24.01 19.35 27.39
N ALA A 8 23.07 20.11 27.98
CA ALA A 8 21.65 19.79 27.94
C ALA A 8 21.06 19.96 26.52
N THR A 9 21.51 20.97 25.77
CA THR A 9 21.02 21.20 24.40
C THR A 9 21.50 20.12 23.43
N THR A 10 22.75 19.66 23.54
CA THR A 10 23.27 18.59 22.67
C THR A 10 22.65 17.23 22.92
N THR A 11 22.28 16.93 24.18
CA THR A 11 21.52 15.71 24.50
C THR A 11 20.09 15.74 23.98
N LEU A 12 19.43 16.90 23.94
CA LEU A 12 18.11 17.03 23.32
C LEU A 12 18.14 16.88 21.79
N LEU A 13 19.18 17.39 21.10
CA LEU A 13 19.33 17.19 19.66
C LEU A 13 19.67 15.75 19.26
N ALA A 14 20.28 14.96 20.15
CA ALA A 14 20.52 13.54 19.91
C ALA A 14 19.23 12.69 19.95
N LEU A 15 18.13 13.24 20.49
CA LEU A 15 16.83 12.59 20.60
C LEU A 15 15.85 13.00 19.48
N THR A 16 16.25 13.88 18.55
CA THR A 16 15.40 14.21 17.40
C THR A 16 15.37 13.00 16.48
N GLN A 17 14.30 12.21 16.58
CA GLN A 17 14.02 11.14 15.64
C GLN A 17 14.00 11.75 14.25
N PHE A 18 14.81 11.21 13.34
CA PHE A 18 14.81 11.61 11.93
C PHE A 18 13.37 11.48 11.43
N ALA A 19 12.72 12.62 11.20
CA ALA A 19 11.45 12.67 10.50
C ALA A 19 11.74 12.30 9.05
N SER A 20 11.79 11.00 8.75
CA SER A 20 11.73 10.53 7.39
C SER A 20 10.33 10.86 6.90
N ALA A 21 10.21 11.95 6.14
CA ALA A 21 9.14 12.08 5.17
C ALA A 21 9.09 10.76 4.37
N SER A 22 7.88 10.25 4.07
CA SER A 22 7.73 8.98 3.36
C SER A 22 8.61 8.94 2.13
N SER A 23 9.67 8.13 2.16
CA SER A 23 10.65 8.04 1.08
C SER A 23 10.10 7.20 -0.07
N ASP A 24 10.65 7.38 -1.26
CA ASP A 24 10.32 6.54 -2.42
C ASP A 24 10.53 5.04 -2.11
N SER A 25 11.58 4.72 -1.36
CA SER A 25 11.84 3.34 -0.92
C SER A 25 10.74 2.79 -0.01
N ALA A 26 10.16 3.60 0.88
CA ALA A 26 9.06 3.18 1.74
C ALA A 26 7.78 2.95 0.93
N TRP A 27 7.50 3.83 -0.04
CA TRP A 27 6.38 3.66 -0.96
C TRP A 27 6.53 2.40 -1.82
N ASN A 28 7.70 2.17 -2.41
CA ASN A 28 7.98 0.99 -3.22
C ASN A 28 7.83 -0.30 -2.41
N ALA A 29 8.31 -0.32 -1.16
CA ALA A 29 8.12 -1.46 -0.27
C ALA A 29 6.64 -1.72 0.07
N LEU A 30 5.88 -0.65 0.36
CA LEU A 30 4.44 -0.74 0.59
C LEU A 30 3.69 -1.29 -0.63
N PHE A 31 3.99 -0.77 -1.81
CA PHE A 31 3.33 -1.16 -3.06
C PHE A 31 3.69 -2.59 -3.47
N ALA A 32 4.93 -3.02 -3.30
CA ALA A 32 5.33 -4.40 -3.52
C ALA A 32 4.54 -5.34 -2.60
N LYS A 33 4.39 -5.00 -1.31
CA LYS A 33 3.62 -5.79 -0.35
C LYS A 33 2.12 -5.81 -0.68
N ALA A 34 1.54 -4.66 -1.02
CA ALA A 34 0.14 -4.56 -1.41
C ALA A 34 -0.14 -5.40 -2.66
N ASN A 35 0.68 -5.25 -3.71
CA ASN A 35 0.50 -5.98 -4.96
C ASN A 35 0.66 -7.50 -4.76
N GLY A 36 1.71 -7.92 -4.04
CA GLY A 36 1.92 -9.34 -3.72
C GLY A 36 0.77 -9.94 -2.91
N THR A 37 0.23 -9.19 -1.94
CA THR A 37 -0.91 -9.64 -1.13
C THR A 37 -2.18 -9.74 -1.97
N CYS A 38 -2.47 -8.73 -2.79
CA CYS A 38 -3.65 -8.69 -3.65
C CYS A 38 -3.62 -9.81 -4.70
N ILE A 39 -2.50 -10.02 -5.39
CA ILE A 39 -2.33 -11.10 -6.36
C ILE A 39 -2.42 -12.47 -5.67
N GLY A 40 -1.74 -12.64 -4.54
CA GLY A 40 -1.76 -13.91 -3.81
C GLY A 40 -3.15 -14.30 -3.30
N GLN A 41 -3.97 -13.33 -2.92
CA GLN A 41 -5.32 -13.58 -2.41
C GLN A 41 -6.41 -13.62 -3.50
N SER A 42 -6.16 -13.09 -4.70
CA SER A 42 -7.16 -13.05 -5.78
C SER A 42 -7.48 -14.40 -6.39
N ARG A 43 -6.59 -15.40 -6.22
CA ARG A 43 -6.67 -16.73 -6.84
C ARG A 43 -6.69 -16.72 -8.38
N MET A 44 -6.27 -15.61 -8.99
CA MET A 44 -6.04 -15.49 -10.42
C MET A 44 -4.74 -16.20 -10.79
N VAL A 45 -4.65 -16.75 -12.00
CA VAL A 45 -3.47 -17.49 -12.48
C VAL A 45 -2.40 -16.53 -13.01
N SER A 46 -2.81 -15.53 -13.78
CA SER A 46 -1.95 -14.54 -14.40
C SER A 46 -2.66 -13.18 -14.48
N PRO A 47 -2.90 -12.52 -13.34
CA PRO A 47 -3.60 -11.24 -13.32
C PRO A 47 -2.73 -10.09 -13.82
N GLU A 48 -3.36 -9.18 -14.55
CA GLU A 48 -2.85 -7.82 -14.77
C GLU A 48 -3.24 -6.95 -13.58
N ALA A 49 -2.26 -6.27 -12.96
CA ALA A 49 -2.49 -5.35 -11.86
C ALA A 49 -2.27 -3.90 -12.31
N THR A 50 -3.14 -2.99 -11.87
CA THR A 50 -2.93 -1.55 -12.07
C THR A 50 -1.85 -1.00 -11.16
N ALA A 51 -1.40 0.22 -11.44
CA ALA A 51 -0.69 1.01 -10.45
C ALA A 51 -1.54 1.14 -9.16
N PRO A 52 -0.93 1.14 -7.96
CA PRO A 52 -1.65 1.32 -6.72
C PRO A 52 -2.29 2.71 -6.63
N VAL A 53 -3.57 2.76 -6.26
CA VAL A 53 -4.30 3.99 -5.96
C VAL A 53 -4.19 4.26 -4.46
N VAL A 54 -3.60 5.40 -4.11
CA VAL A 54 -3.40 5.82 -2.73
C VAL A 54 -4.45 6.86 -2.37
N PHE A 55 -5.17 6.61 -1.28
CA PHE A 55 -6.08 7.56 -0.67
C PHE A 55 -5.39 8.30 0.48
N ASP A 56 -6.06 9.34 0.99
CA ASP A 56 -5.63 10.01 2.21
C ASP A 56 -5.42 9.03 3.38
N ASP A 57 -4.71 9.50 4.40
CA ASP A 57 -4.38 8.66 5.55
C ASP A 57 -5.59 8.29 6.42
N ALA A 58 -6.71 9.03 6.32
CA ALA A 58 -7.94 8.69 7.04
C ALA A 58 -8.60 7.42 6.46
N VAL A 59 -8.52 7.22 5.14
CA VAL A 59 -8.95 5.96 4.51
C VAL A 59 -8.03 4.81 4.91
N GLY A 60 -6.72 5.08 4.95
CA GLY A 60 -5.73 4.10 5.42
C GLY A 60 -5.58 2.88 4.50
N LYS A 61 -6.08 2.95 3.25
CA LYS A 61 -6.03 1.85 2.26
C LYS A 61 -5.24 2.22 1.01
N VAL A 62 -4.74 1.19 0.34
CA VAL A 62 -4.24 1.23 -1.03
C VAL A 62 -5.16 0.34 -1.87
N ALA A 63 -5.70 0.87 -2.97
CA ALA A 63 -6.53 0.11 -3.89
C ALA A 63 -5.74 -0.36 -5.11
N ILE A 64 -5.97 -1.60 -5.54
CA ILE A 64 -5.36 -2.18 -6.74
C ILE A 64 -6.47 -2.86 -7.52
N LEU A 65 -6.61 -2.53 -8.81
CA LEU A 65 -7.49 -3.26 -9.71
C LEU A 65 -6.71 -4.41 -10.33
N LEU A 66 -7.32 -5.60 -10.29
CA LEU A 66 -6.80 -6.81 -10.91
C LEU A 66 -7.73 -7.23 -12.04
N ARG A 67 -7.17 -7.68 -13.15
CA ARG A 67 -7.92 -8.15 -14.30
C ARG A 67 -7.33 -9.44 -14.82
N GLU A 68 -8.18 -10.42 -15.11
CA GLU A 68 -7.76 -11.66 -15.75
C GLU A 68 -8.85 -12.16 -16.69
N LYS A 69 -8.45 -12.67 -17.86
CA LYS A 69 -9.34 -13.47 -18.69
C LYS A 69 -9.36 -14.91 -18.17
N SER A 70 -10.47 -15.31 -17.55
CA SER A 70 -10.58 -16.64 -16.96
C SER A 70 -10.45 -17.71 -18.05
N GLY A 71 -9.50 -18.63 -17.90
CA GLY A 71 -9.32 -19.75 -18.83
C GLY A 71 -10.53 -20.67 -18.92
N LYS A 72 -11.33 -20.77 -17.86
CA LYS A 72 -12.52 -21.64 -17.79
C LYS A 72 -13.73 -21.03 -18.51
N SER A 73 -14.02 -19.75 -18.28
CA SER A 73 -15.22 -19.10 -18.79
C SER A 73 -14.98 -18.21 -20.01
N LYS A 74 -13.72 -17.96 -20.38
CA LYS A 74 -13.27 -16.96 -21.35
C LYS A 74 -13.75 -15.52 -21.06
N LYS A 75 -14.39 -15.29 -19.91
CA LYS A 75 -14.86 -13.98 -19.47
C LYS A 75 -13.73 -13.20 -18.84
N LEU A 76 -13.79 -11.88 -19.02
CA LEU A 76 -12.91 -10.95 -18.33
C LEU A 76 -13.43 -10.76 -16.90
N VAL A 77 -12.64 -11.16 -15.91
CA VAL A 77 -12.92 -10.96 -14.49
C VAL A 77 -12.11 -9.75 -14.03
N ASN A 78 -12.78 -8.78 -13.39
CA ASN A 78 -12.11 -7.66 -12.76
C ASN A 78 -12.38 -7.74 -11.26
N LEU A 79 -11.33 -7.56 -10.46
CA LEU A 79 -11.41 -7.48 -9.02
C LEU A 79 -10.84 -6.15 -8.54
N ILE A 80 -11.39 -5.63 -7.46
CA ILE A 80 -10.77 -4.55 -6.69
C ILE A 80 -10.23 -5.14 -5.39
N CYS A 81 -8.98 -4.84 -5.11
CA CYS A 81 -8.31 -5.19 -3.87
C CYS A 81 -8.09 -3.92 -3.03
N LEU A 82 -8.52 -3.96 -1.77
CA LEU A 82 -8.25 -2.92 -0.78
C LEU A 82 -7.25 -3.46 0.25
N TYR A 83 -6.00 -2.99 0.17
CA TYR A 83 -4.94 -3.32 1.10
C TYR A 83 -4.92 -2.31 2.26
N ASP A 84 -5.00 -2.80 3.49
CA ASP A 84 -4.96 -1.98 4.69
C ASP A 84 -3.52 -1.69 5.14
N LYS A 85 -3.13 -0.41 5.10
CA LYS A 85 -1.76 0.05 5.41
C LYS A 85 -1.32 -0.37 6.82
N LYS A 86 -2.25 -0.44 7.78
CA LYS A 86 -1.98 -0.69 9.21
C LYS A 86 -1.85 -2.17 9.54
N SER A 87 -2.82 -2.97 9.11
CA SER A 87 -2.91 -4.40 9.41
C SER A 87 -2.21 -5.28 8.37
N GLY A 88 -1.94 -4.75 7.19
CA GLY A 88 -1.39 -5.49 6.06
C GLY A 88 -2.33 -6.53 5.46
N LYS A 89 -3.63 -6.47 5.79
CA LYS A 89 -4.65 -7.37 5.23
C LYS A 89 -5.21 -6.79 3.93
N ALA A 90 -5.61 -7.67 3.03
CA ALA A 90 -6.34 -7.29 1.82
C ALA A 90 -7.80 -7.76 1.89
N SER A 91 -8.70 -6.95 1.34
CA SER A 91 -10.09 -7.32 1.07
C SER A 91 -10.30 -7.26 -0.44
N ILE A 92 -10.83 -8.33 -1.03
CA ILE A 92 -10.99 -8.46 -2.48
C ILE A 92 -12.48 -8.61 -2.79
N ALA A 93 -12.94 -7.83 -3.76
CA ALA A 93 -14.30 -7.89 -4.27
C ALA A 93 -14.31 -7.87 -5.80
N GLU A 94 -15.33 -8.46 -6.40
CA GLU A 94 -15.54 -8.32 -7.84
C GLU A 94 -15.91 -6.88 -8.17
N TYR A 95 -15.33 -6.37 -9.25
CA TYR A 95 -15.58 -5.04 -9.77
C TYR A 95 -16.25 -5.16 -11.13
N GLN A 96 -17.44 -4.58 -11.27
CA GLN A 96 -18.21 -4.64 -12.52
C GLN A 96 -18.40 -3.24 -13.08
N TRP A 97 -18.19 -3.12 -14.38
CA TRP A 97 -18.50 -1.90 -15.11
C TRP A 97 -19.99 -1.85 -15.39
N LEU A 98 -20.62 -0.72 -15.11
CA LEU A 98 -21.99 -0.47 -15.53
C LEU A 98 -21.98 -0.06 -17.00
N GLY A 99 -22.78 -0.73 -17.84
CA GLY A 99 -22.94 -0.38 -19.27
C GLY A 99 -21.99 -1.09 -20.24
N GLN A 100 -21.46 -2.27 -19.88
CA GLN A 100 -20.84 -3.20 -20.84
C GLN A 100 -21.86 -4.13 -21.48
#